data_AF-A0A429E9Q7-F1
#
_entry.id   AF-A0A429E9Q7-F1
#
_cell.length_a   1.000
_cell.length_b   1.000
_cell.length_c   1.000
_cell.angle_alpha   90.00
_cell.angle_beta   90.00
_cell.angle_gamma   90.00
#
_symmetry.space_group_name_H-M   'P 1'
#
loop_
_entity.id
_entity.type
_entity.pdbx_description
1 polymer ?
#
loop_
_entity_poly.entity_id
_entity_poly.type
_entity_poly.pdbx_seq_one_letter_code
_entity_poly.pdbx_strand_id
1 'polypeptide(L)'
;MSELSTEVVRAAFDELREVREQLHISHQISRCDLRLILRELRYGQAPPEEVESHTRLVLSGDCVCRDLMADVLHVVTTFLTERGATITNPPGAVRIHVRKRVHDVLRSYRCARGAQAKPKQARGNRYGRALPDEEHRALFGHLVDEAGYSAPLPGNGYLMRRLAERCASEFDKPVPYYLERVPAMMSTIRRVCSTGARVNVGTSASPEYVTWYDAYIDRPLGRRPDTTVTSLSEDGASPWGCDHVADPSAQSAFAAVELRDADPDPDSVVIDTVVTRLSEVSPDEREADLRSVLLSLADGGFLPRRRAESLLSDPDGMGDVMSRVQAVIEARGGRVNRG
;
A
#
# COMPACT_ATOMS: atom_id res chain seq x y z
N MET A 1 -7.56 -15.82 31.05
CA MET A 1 -6.59 -15.53 29.98
C MET A 1 -5.40 -14.85 30.62
N SER A 2 -4.21 -15.42 30.51
CA SER A 2 -2.98 -14.75 30.97
C SER A 2 -2.79 -13.47 30.14
N GLU A 3 -2.72 -12.30 30.77
CA GLU A 3 -2.38 -11.06 30.06
C GLU A 3 -0.97 -11.18 29.48
N LEU A 4 -0.81 -10.94 28.17
CA LEU A 4 0.50 -10.90 27.54
C LEU A 4 1.32 -9.76 28.14
N SER A 5 2.53 -10.06 28.62
CA SER A 5 3.43 -9.02 29.13
C SER A 5 4.00 -8.17 28.00
N THR A 6 4.38 -6.94 28.32
CA THR A 6 4.99 -5.99 27.39
C THR A 6 6.24 -6.57 26.71
N GLU A 7 7.07 -7.28 27.47
CA GLU A 7 8.31 -7.90 27.01
C GLU A 7 8.03 -9.04 26.02
N VAL A 8 6.97 -9.82 26.26
CA VAL A 8 6.53 -10.89 25.36
C VAL A 8 6.04 -10.31 24.02
N VAL A 9 5.20 -9.27 24.07
CA VAL A 9 4.69 -8.63 22.85
C VAL A 9 5.82 -7.97 22.06
N ARG A 10 6.74 -7.27 22.73
CA ARG A 10 7.94 -6.71 22.10
C ARG A 10 8.81 -7.80 21.46
N ALA A 11 9.05 -8.90 22.18
CA ALA A 11 9.84 -10.01 21.67
C ALA A 11 9.23 -10.67 20.42
N ALA A 12 7.90 -10.84 20.39
CA ALA A 12 7.20 -11.32 19.20
C ALA A 12 7.30 -10.31 18.05
N PHE A 13 7.08 -9.01 18.34
CA PHE A 13 7.11 -7.95 17.35
C PHE A 13 8.49 -7.79 16.68
N ASP A 14 9.57 -7.83 17.47
CA ASP A 14 10.95 -7.76 16.99
C ASP A 14 11.26 -8.92 16.04
N GLU A 15 10.80 -10.13 16.38
CA GLU A 15 11.04 -11.33 15.57
C GLU A 15 10.31 -11.27 14.21
N LEU A 16 9.28 -10.45 14.09
CA LEU A 16 8.56 -10.23 12.83
C LEU A 16 9.23 -9.19 11.92
N ARG A 17 10.29 -8.49 12.35
CA ARG A 17 10.89 -7.38 11.59
C ARG A 17 11.21 -7.75 10.13
N GLU A 18 11.95 -8.83 9.91
CA GLU A 18 12.35 -9.27 8.55
C GLU A 18 11.15 -9.71 7.71
N VAL A 19 10.18 -10.38 8.33
CA VAL A 19 8.97 -10.84 7.63
C VAL A 19 8.10 -9.64 7.23
N ARG A 20 7.96 -8.64 8.11
CA ARG A 20 7.26 -7.39 7.83
C ARG A 20 7.94 -6.60 6.71
N GLU A 21 9.26 -6.49 6.74
CA GLU A 21 10.04 -5.85 5.68
C GLU A 21 9.85 -6.56 4.33
N GLN A 22 9.91 -7.89 4.29
CA GLN A 22 9.63 -8.66 3.09
C GLN A 22 8.19 -8.46 2.58
N LEU A 23 7.21 -8.37 3.49
CA LEU A 23 5.82 -8.05 3.13
C LEU A 23 5.71 -6.64 2.55
N HIS A 24 6.38 -5.65 3.13
CA HIS A 24 6.38 -4.28 2.63
C HIS A 24 7.01 -4.19 1.23
N ILE A 25 8.17 -4.80 1.04
CA ILE A 25 8.87 -4.82 -0.25
C ILE A 25 8.00 -5.51 -1.32
N SER A 26 7.48 -6.71 -1.01
CA SER A 26 6.68 -7.48 -1.96
C SER A 26 5.37 -6.80 -2.36
N HIS A 27 4.79 -6.00 -1.47
CA HIS A 27 3.51 -5.33 -1.69
C HIS A 27 3.64 -3.83 -1.97
N GLN A 28 4.87 -3.33 -2.05
CA GLN A 28 5.22 -1.91 -2.24
C GLN A 28 4.55 -0.98 -1.23
N ILE A 29 4.54 -1.41 0.03
CA ILE A 29 4.04 -0.60 1.14
C ILE A 29 5.09 0.45 1.48
N SER A 30 4.88 1.68 1.03
CA SER A 30 5.77 2.83 1.30
C SER A 30 5.76 3.23 2.78
N ARG A 31 4.60 3.15 3.44
CA ARG A 31 4.42 3.53 4.84
C ARG A 31 3.64 2.46 5.62
N CYS A 32 4.24 1.99 6.72
CA CYS A 32 3.56 1.15 7.68
C CYS A 32 2.77 2.01 8.66
N ASP A 33 1.45 1.90 8.64
CA ASP A 33 0.53 2.60 9.55
C ASP A 33 0.12 1.75 10.75
N LEU A 34 0.73 0.56 10.93
CA LEU A 34 0.49 -0.30 12.08
C LEU A 34 0.69 0.48 13.38
N ARG A 35 -0.35 0.50 14.21
CA ARG A 35 -0.30 1.00 15.58
C ARG A 35 -0.40 -0.16 16.54
N LEU A 36 0.53 -0.23 17.48
CA LEU A 36 0.53 -1.21 18.56
C LEU A 36 0.73 -0.47 19.88
N ILE A 37 -0.25 -0.60 20.77
CA ILE A 37 -0.27 0.06 22.07
C ILE A 37 -0.54 -1.00 23.14
N LEU A 38 0.36 -1.10 24.12
CA LEU A 38 0.18 -1.94 25.30
C LEU A 38 1.00 -1.37 26.45
N ARG A 39 0.34 -0.81 27.48
CA ARG A 39 1.00 -0.22 28.66
C ARG A 39 2.16 0.73 28.25
N GLU A 40 3.41 0.30 28.46
CA GLU A 40 4.65 1.04 28.18
C GLU A 40 5.18 0.85 26.74
N LEU A 41 4.56 0.00 25.93
CA LEU A 41 4.95 -0.26 24.54
C LEU A 41 4.07 0.52 23.58
N ARG A 42 4.73 1.31 22.72
CA ARG A 42 4.11 2.08 21.64
C ARG A 42 4.89 1.91 20.35
N TYR A 43 4.17 1.65 19.28
CA TYR A 43 4.67 1.66 17.92
C TYR A 43 3.68 2.39 17.01
N GLY A 44 4.19 3.26 16.13
CA GLY A 44 3.39 4.15 15.30
C GLY A 44 3.08 5.50 15.96
N GLN A 45 2.52 6.45 15.19
CA GLN A 45 2.02 7.72 15.72
C GLN A 45 0.57 7.51 16.21
N ALA A 46 0.37 7.54 17.52
CA ALA A 46 -0.96 7.54 18.14
C ALA A 46 -1.33 8.97 18.60
N PRO A 47 -2.61 9.37 18.53
CA PRO A 47 -3.06 10.62 19.14
C PRO A 47 -2.75 10.62 20.64
N PRO A 48 -2.28 11.74 21.21
CA PRO A 48 -1.92 11.83 22.63
C PRO A 48 -3.09 11.60 23.60
N GLU A 49 -4.34 11.67 23.12
CA GLU A 49 -5.54 11.56 23.95
C GLU A 49 -5.95 10.11 24.29
N GLU A 50 -5.46 9.10 23.55
CA GLU A 50 -5.71 7.67 23.83
C GLU A 50 -4.72 7.10 24.87
N VAL A 51 -3.92 7.92 25.54
CA VAL A 51 -2.70 7.45 26.20
C VAL A 51 -2.89 7.02 27.66
N GLU A 52 -3.92 7.52 28.36
CA GLU A 52 -3.90 7.50 29.83
C GLU A 52 -4.58 6.28 30.50
N SER A 53 -5.23 5.37 29.77
CA SER A 53 -6.01 4.28 30.41
C SER A 53 -5.89 2.87 29.82
N HIS A 54 -5.03 2.63 28.83
CA HIS A 54 -5.02 1.35 28.11
C HIS A 54 -4.26 0.24 28.85
N THR A 55 -5.00 -0.48 29.72
CA THR A 55 -4.60 -1.77 30.30
C THR A 55 -4.63 -2.92 29.28
N ARG A 56 -5.20 -2.69 28.10
CA ARG A 56 -5.42 -3.70 27.04
C ARG A 56 -4.55 -3.43 25.82
N LEU A 57 -4.19 -4.50 25.12
CA LEU A 57 -3.50 -4.45 23.83
C LEU A 57 -4.43 -3.85 22.76
N VAL A 58 -3.97 -2.82 22.07
CA VAL A 58 -4.64 -2.23 20.90
C VAL A 58 -3.76 -2.44 19.66
N LEU A 59 -4.37 -2.96 18.60
CA LEU A 59 -3.78 -3.14 17.27
C LEU A 59 -4.67 -2.43 16.24
N SER A 60 -4.13 -1.46 15.53
CA SER A 60 -4.86 -0.71 14.48
C SER A 60 -3.98 -0.34 13.29
N GLY A 61 -4.56 0.29 12.27
CA GLY A 61 -3.95 0.55 10.95
C GLY A 61 -4.43 -0.44 9.89
N ASP A 62 -4.21 -0.12 8.62
CA ASP A 62 -4.67 -0.89 7.46
C ASP A 62 -3.56 -1.75 6.84
N CYS A 63 -2.31 -1.56 7.27
CA CYS A 63 -1.20 -2.40 6.85
C CYS A 63 -1.41 -3.87 7.26
N VAL A 64 -1.07 -4.79 6.34
CA VAL A 64 -1.02 -6.25 6.58
C VAL A 64 -0.26 -6.66 7.85
N CYS A 65 0.69 -5.84 8.30
CA CYS A 65 1.41 -6.08 9.54
C CYS A 65 0.49 -6.16 10.77
N ARG A 66 -0.68 -5.48 10.75
CA ARG A 66 -1.69 -5.59 11.81
C ARG A 66 -2.22 -7.02 11.92
N ASP A 67 -2.69 -7.57 10.81
CA ASP A 67 -3.26 -8.93 10.78
C ASP A 67 -2.20 -9.98 11.13
N LEU A 68 -0.99 -9.84 10.57
CA LEU A 68 0.14 -10.70 10.91
C LEU A 68 0.44 -10.65 12.41
N MET A 69 0.44 -9.46 13.01
CA MET A 69 0.71 -9.30 14.44
C MET A 69 -0.41 -9.93 15.28
N ALA A 70 -1.68 -9.74 14.93
CA ALA A 70 -2.81 -10.34 15.62
C ALA A 70 -2.71 -11.88 15.64
N ASP A 71 -2.44 -12.49 14.48
CA ASP A 71 -2.32 -13.95 14.37
C ASP A 71 -1.12 -14.50 15.14
N VAL A 72 0.03 -13.83 15.06
CA VAL A 72 1.23 -14.24 15.80
C VAL A 72 1.00 -14.14 17.30
N LEU A 73 0.32 -13.09 17.77
CA LEU A 73 -0.03 -12.95 19.19
C LEU A 73 -1.03 -14.01 19.64
N HIS A 74 -1.96 -14.44 18.79
CA HIS A 74 -2.83 -15.57 19.09
C HIS A 74 -2.02 -16.88 19.28
N VAL A 75 -1.07 -17.15 18.39
CA VAL A 75 -0.16 -18.31 18.51
C VAL A 75 0.69 -18.23 19.78
N VAL A 76 1.24 -17.05 20.09
CA VAL A 76 2.03 -16.81 21.31
C VAL A 76 1.18 -17.00 22.56
N THR A 77 -0.05 -16.49 22.59
CA THR A 77 -0.97 -16.65 23.72
C THR A 77 -1.28 -18.12 23.97
N THR A 78 -1.55 -18.88 22.91
CA THR A 78 -1.81 -20.32 22.98
C THR A 78 -0.59 -21.06 23.53
N PHE A 79 0.60 -20.80 22.98
CA PHE A 79 1.86 -21.39 23.43
C PHE A 79 2.15 -21.12 24.91
N LEU A 80 1.97 -19.88 25.37
CA LEU A 80 2.19 -19.50 26.77
C LEU A 80 1.11 -20.04 27.70
N THR A 81 -0.12 -20.21 27.23
CA THR A 81 -1.18 -20.84 28.03
C THR A 81 -0.89 -22.32 28.24
N GLU A 82 -0.39 -23.03 27.22
CA GLU A 82 -0.08 -24.46 27.29
C GLU A 82 1.22 -24.78 28.04
N ARG A 83 2.25 -23.93 27.91
CA ARG A 83 3.61 -24.25 28.38
C ARG A 83 4.21 -23.21 29.32
N GLY A 84 3.56 -22.07 29.52
CA GLY A 84 4.10 -20.91 30.23
C GLY A 84 4.55 -21.21 31.66
N ALA A 85 3.84 -22.08 32.38
CA ALA A 85 4.17 -22.45 33.76
C ALA A 85 5.56 -23.13 33.90
N THR A 86 6.09 -23.70 32.81
CA THR A 86 7.39 -24.38 32.78
C THR A 86 8.53 -23.53 32.21
N ILE A 87 8.24 -22.31 31.74
CA ILE A 87 9.18 -21.46 31.03
C ILE A 87 9.75 -20.40 31.97
N THR A 88 11.07 -20.45 32.20
CA THR A 88 11.80 -19.49 33.04
C THR A 88 12.09 -18.16 32.34
N ASN A 89 12.17 -18.15 31.00
CA ASN A 89 12.36 -16.95 30.19
C ASN A 89 11.29 -16.88 29.07
N PRO A 90 10.09 -16.35 29.36
CA PRO A 90 9.00 -16.27 28.39
C PRO A 90 9.33 -15.48 27.12
N PRO A 91 9.96 -14.29 27.16
CA PRO A 91 10.33 -13.55 25.95
C PRO A 91 11.29 -14.33 25.03
N GLY A 92 12.30 -14.99 25.62
CA GLY A 92 13.25 -15.81 24.86
C GLY A 92 12.59 -17.02 24.20
N ALA A 93 11.70 -17.72 24.92
CA ALA A 93 10.95 -18.84 24.38
C ALA A 93 10.01 -18.40 23.24
N VAL A 94 9.38 -17.24 23.38
CA VAL A 94 8.51 -16.64 22.36
C VAL A 94 9.26 -16.31 21.09
N ARG A 95 10.46 -15.71 21.14
CA ARG A 95 11.28 -15.46 19.94
C ARG A 95 11.53 -16.74 19.14
N ILE A 96 11.97 -17.80 19.82
CA ILE A 96 12.22 -19.11 19.19
C ILE A 96 10.94 -19.69 18.60
N HIS A 97 9.82 -19.58 19.34
CA HIS A 97 8.52 -20.10 18.91
C HIS A 97 8.01 -19.38 17.66
N VAL A 98 8.01 -18.04 17.67
CA VAL A 98 7.59 -17.19 16.55
C VAL A 98 8.46 -17.47 15.34
N ARG A 99 9.79 -17.52 15.47
CA ARG A 99 10.71 -17.85 14.37
C ARG A 99 10.35 -19.17 13.67
N LYS A 100 9.99 -20.19 14.45
CA LYS A 100 9.61 -21.51 13.92
C LYS A 100 8.20 -21.52 13.29
N ARG A 101 7.29 -20.68 13.78
CA ARG A 101 5.86 -20.75 13.44
C ARG A 101 5.37 -19.67 12.50
N VAL A 102 6.12 -18.59 12.28
CA VAL A 102 5.68 -17.49 11.42
C VAL A 102 5.33 -17.94 10.00
N HIS A 103 6.06 -18.92 9.46
CA HIS A 103 5.73 -19.51 8.15
C HIS A 103 4.44 -20.34 8.16
N ASP A 104 4.13 -21.01 9.28
CA ASP A 104 2.87 -21.74 9.45
C ASP A 104 1.70 -20.76 9.58
N VAL A 105 1.89 -19.63 10.27
CA VAL A 105 0.91 -18.54 10.35
C VAL A 105 0.60 -18.00 8.95
N LEU A 106 1.63 -17.57 8.21
CA LEU A 106 1.46 -17.07 6.84
C LEU A 106 0.78 -18.11 5.91
N ARG A 107 1.07 -19.40 6.09
CA ARG A 107 0.42 -20.48 5.34
C ARG A 107 -1.05 -20.62 5.72
N SER A 108 -1.35 -20.72 7.01
CA SER A 108 -2.72 -20.85 7.53
C SER A 108 -3.59 -19.69 7.05
N TYR A 109 -3.03 -18.49 7.12
CA TYR A 109 -3.63 -17.26 6.68
C TYR A 109 -4.05 -17.28 5.20
N ARG A 110 -3.12 -17.66 4.32
CA ARG A 110 -3.41 -17.84 2.89
C ARG A 110 -4.45 -18.93 2.65
N CYS A 111 -4.39 -20.04 3.40
CA CYS A 111 -5.37 -21.11 3.31
C CYS A 111 -6.78 -20.65 3.69
N ALA A 112 -6.92 -19.83 4.74
CA ALA A 112 -8.22 -19.28 5.16
C ALA A 112 -8.87 -18.44 4.04
N ARG A 113 -8.08 -17.74 3.23
CA ARG A 113 -8.56 -17.04 2.02
C ARG A 113 -8.81 -17.93 0.81
N GLY A 114 -8.35 -19.19 0.84
CA GLY A 114 -8.36 -20.08 -0.33
C GLY A 114 -7.14 -19.91 -1.25
N ALA A 115 -6.19 -19.05 -0.92
CA ALA A 115 -4.99 -18.77 -1.70
C ALA A 115 -3.83 -19.75 -1.41
N GLN A 116 -4.11 -21.05 -1.47
CA GLN A 116 -3.16 -22.10 -1.05
C GLN A 116 -1.91 -22.21 -1.94
N ALA A 117 -1.98 -21.69 -3.16
CA ALA A 117 -0.84 -21.63 -4.08
C ALA A 117 0.29 -20.76 -3.51
N LYS A 118 1.53 -21.25 -3.59
CA LYS A 118 2.73 -20.53 -3.12
C LYS A 118 3.30 -19.65 -4.22
N PRO A 119 3.45 -18.32 -4.01
CA PRO A 119 3.98 -17.40 -5.03
C PRO A 119 5.37 -17.80 -5.54
N LYS A 120 6.28 -18.17 -4.62
CA LYS A 120 7.65 -18.63 -4.94
C LYS A 120 7.71 -19.87 -5.83
N GLN A 121 6.65 -20.70 -5.83
CA GLN A 121 6.57 -21.91 -6.64
C GLN A 121 5.74 -21.72 -7.91
N ALA A 122 4.97 -20.63 -8.03
CA ALA A 122 4.08 -20.38 -9.14
C ALA A 122 4.86 -20.33 -10.47
N ARG A 123 5.97 -19.58 -10.51
CA ARG A 123 6.83 -19.45 -11.71
C ARG A 123 7.36 -20.78 -12.22
N GLY A 124 7.76 -21.67 -11.30
CA GLY A 124 8.41 -22.94 -11.61
C GLY A 124 7.47 -24.14 -11.79
N ASN A 125 6.17 -23.97 -11.54
CA ASN A 125 5.19 -25.06 -11.67
C ASN A 125 4.80 -25.30 -13.15
N ARG A 126 3.94 -26.29 -13.39
CA ARG A 126 3.51 -26.65 -14.76
C ARG A 126 2.83 -25.50 -15.53
N TYR A 127 2.10 -24.63 -14.85
CA TYR A 127 1.42 -23.49 -15.48
C TYR A 127 2.39 -22.35 -15.75
N GLY A 128 3.28 -22.04 -14.79
CA GLY A 128 4.34 -21.05 -15.00
C GLY A 128 5.24 -21.40 -16.18
N ARG A 129 5.65 -22.67 -16.29
CA ARG A 129 6.45 -23.15 -17.44
C ARG A 129 5.73 -23.10 -18.78
N ALA A 130 4.40 -23.10 -18.78
CA ALA A 130 3.58 -23.02 -19.99
C ALA A 130 3.31 -21.56 -20.43
N LEU A 131 3.76 -20.56 -19.66
CA LEU A 131 3.62 -19.15 -20.02
C LEU A 131 4.70 -18.72 -21.02
N PRO A 132 4.40 -17.75 -21.90
CA PRO A 132 5.24 -17.43 -23.06
C PRO A 132 6.66 -16.95 -22.73
N ASP A 133 6.79 -16.12 -21.69
CA ASP A 133 8.02 -15.43 -21.34
C ASP A 133 8.13 -15.21 -19.82
N GLU A 134 9.25 -14.63 -19.37
CA GLU A 134 9.48 -14.37 -17.95
C GLU A 134 8.58 -13.26 -17.40
N GLU A 135 8.16 -12.29 -18.20
CA GLU A 135 7.22 -11.24 -17.76
C GLU A 135 5.89 -11.87 -17.33
N HIS A 136 5.35 -12.81 -18.12
CA HIS A 136 4.12 -13.54 -17.79
C HIS A 136 4.31 -14.42 -16.54
N ARG A 137 5.45 -15.09 -16.40
CA ARG A 137 5.76 -15.91 -15.22
C ARG A 137 5.85 -15.06 -13.96
N ALA A 138 6.51 -13.92 -14.03
CA ALA A 138 6.61 -12.99 -12.94
C ALA A 138 5.25 -12.43 -12.53
N LEU A 139 4.47 -11.96 -13.49
CA LEU A 139 3.10 -11.49 -13.26
C LEU A 139 2.22 -12.59 -12.64
N PHE A 140 2.35 -13.83 -13.09
CA PHE A 140 1.66 -14.97 -12.46
C PHE A 140 2.06 -15.16 -11.00
N GLY A 141 3.36 -15.06 -10.69
CA GLY A 141 3.85 -15.06 -9.31
C GLY A 141 3.27 -13.94 -8.46
N HIS A 142 3.25 -12.70 -8.98
CA HIS A 142 2.67 -11.54 -8.29
C HIS A 142 1.16 -11.69 -8.08
N LEU A 143 0.44 -12.23 -9.07
CA LEU A 143 -1.00 -12.46 -8.98
C LEU A 143 -1.35 -13.52 -7.93
N VAL A 144 -0.58 -14.60 -7.84
CA VAL A 144 -0.73 -15.60 -6.77
C VAL A 144 -0.41 -15.00 -5.41
N ASP A 145 0.54 -14.07 -5.33
CA ASP A 145 0.84 -13.34 -4.10
C ASP A 145 -0.33 -12.46 -3.66
N GLU A 146 -0.83 -11.62 -4.57
CA GLU A 146 -2.00 -10.73 -4.37
C GLU A 146 -3.27 -11.49 -3.97
N ALA A 147 -3.50 -12.67 -4.53
CA ALA A 147 -4.63 -13.53 -4.17
C ALA A 147 -4.62 -13.96 -2.70
N GLY A 148 -3.43 -14.05 -2.09
CA GLY A 148 -3.29 -14.34 -0.66
C GLY A 148 -3.08 -13.10 0.20
N TYR A 149 -3.11 -11.91 -0.38
CA TYR A 149 -2.88 -10.66 0.34
C TYR A 149 -4.12 -10.19 1.10
N SER A 150 -3.89 -9.47 2.20
CA SER A 150 -4.96 -9.14 3.15
C SER A 150 -5.53 -7.77 3.11
N ALA A 151 -4.69 -6.81 2.77
CA ALA A 151 -5.11 -5.44 2.75
C ALA A 151 -6.31 -5.32 1.81
N PRO A 152 -7.25 -4.42 2.10
CA PRO A 152 -8.36 -4.19 1.21
C PRO A 152 -7.90 -3.95 -0.23
N LEU A 153 -8.73 -4.35 -1.20
CA LEU A 153 -8.49 -4.06 -2.61
C LEU A 153 -9.58 -3.09 -3.06
N PRO A 154 -9.26 -1.81 -3.34
CA PRO A 154 -10.26 -0.82 -3.79
C PRO A 154 -10.70 -1.04 -5.25
N GLY A 155 -10.84 -2.31 -5.67
CA GLY A 155 -11.24 -2.72 -7.00
C GLY A 155 -10.10 -3.15 -7.94
N ASN A 156 -10.50 -3.53 -9.15
CA ASN A 156 -9.63 -4.14 -10.14
C ASN A 156 -8.53 -3.19 -10.66
N GLY A 157 -8.81 -1.89 -10.75
CA GLY A 157 -7.81 -0.90 -11.21
C GLY A 157 -6.56 -0.83 -10.30
N TYR A 158 -6.76 -0.94 -8.99
CA TYR A 158 -5.67 -0.99 -8.01
C TYR A 158 -4.85 -2.28 -8.12
N LEU A 159 -5.51 -3.41 -8.40
CA LEU A 159 -4.81 -4.67 -8.67
C LEU A 159 -3.90 -4.52 -9.89
N MET A 160 -4.43 -3.99 -11.00
CA MET A 160 -3.65 -3.80 -12.23
C MET A 160 -2.44 -2.89 -12.00
N ARG A 161 -2.63 -1.77 -11.28
CA ARG A 161 -1.55 -0.85 -10.94
C ARG A 161 -0.46 -1.51 -10.11
N ARG A 162 -0.81 -2.19 -9.01
CA ARG A 162 0.18 -2.85 -8.15
C ARG A 162 0.91 -3.99 -8.87
N LEU A 163 0.22 -4.73 -9.74
CA LEU A 163 0.87 -5.73 -10.59
C LEU A 163 1.86 -5.08 -11.58
N ALA A 164 1.49 -3.96 -12.20
CA ALA A 164 2.34 -3.23 -13.13
C ALA A 164 3.57 -2.62 -12.43
N GLU A 165 3.40 -2.04 -11.24
CA GLU A 165 4.50 -1.49 -10.45
C GLU A 165 5.46 -2.58 -9.98
N ARG A 166 4.95 -3.78 -9.64
CA ARG A 166 5.81 -4.94 -9.31
C ARG A 166 6.60 -5.42 -10.51
N CYS A 167 5.97 -5.52 -11.68
CA CYS A 167 6.70 -5.81 -12.91
C CYS A 167 7.76 -4.74 -13.22
N ALA A 168 7.45 -3.45 -13.08
CA ALA A 168 8.40 -2.36 -13.29
C ALA A 168 9.58 -2.39 -12.30
N SER A 169 9.36 -2.86 -11.07
CA SER A 169 10.45 -3.02 -10.09
C SER A 169 11.36 -4.21 -10.38
N GLU A 170 10.86 -5.20 -11.10
CA GLU A 170 11.60 -6.43 -11.43
C GLU A 170 12.26 -6.36 -12.82
N PHE A 171 11.66 -5.60 -13.72
CA PHE A 171 12.08 -5.46 -15.11
C PHE A 171 12.26 -3.98 -15.43
N ASP A 172 13.36 -3.62 -16.11
CA ASP A 172 13.79 -2.23 -16.38
C ASP A 172 12.90 -1.45 -17.39
N LYS A 173 11.57 -1.49 -17.21
CA LYS A 173 10.58 -0.74 -17.99
C LYS A 173 9.67 0.05 -17.06
N PRO A 174 9.18 1.21 -17.51
CA PRO A 174 8.39 2.10 -16.65
C PRO A 174 6.97 1.54 -16.41
N VAL A 175 6.33 1.95 -15.31
CA VAL A 175 4.98 1.50 -14.91
C VAL A 175 3.93 1.63 -16.03
N PRO A 176 3.84 2.73 -16.80
CA PRO A 176 2.87 2.86 -17.89
C PRO A 176 2.98 1.75 -18.96
N TYR A 177 4.19 1.30 -19.27
CA TYR A 177 4.41 0.19 -20.20
C TYR A 177 3.74 -1.11 -19.70
N TYR A 178 3.85 -1.40 -18.40
CA TYR A 178 3.23 -2.58 -17.82
C TYR A 178 1.72 -2.41 -17.63
N LEU A 179 1.23 -1.21 -17.26
CA LEU A 179 -0.20 -0.94 -17.12
C LEU A 179 -0.98 -1.27 -18.41
N GLU A 180 -0.42 -0.95 -19.57
CA GLU A 180 -1.03 -1.28 -20.88
C GLU A 180 -1.04 -2.78 -21.18
N ARG A 181 -0.06 -3.54 -20.67
CA ARG A 181 0.15 -4.96 -21.00
C ARG A 181 -0.48 -5.93 -20.01
N VAL A 182 -0.55 -5.56 -18.73
CA VAL A 182 -1.06 -6.42 -17.64
C VAL A 182 -2.42 -7.03 -17.98
N PRO A 183 -3.42 -6.32 -18.55
CA PRO A 183 -4.70 -6.93 -18.91
C PRO A 183 -4.56 -8.11 -19.90
N ALA A 184 -3.74 -7.95 -20.94
CA ALA A 184 -3.50 -8.99 -21.95
C ALA A 184 -2.70 -10.17 -21.36
N MET A 185 -1.70 -9.87 -20.51
CA MET A 185 -0.92 -10.89 -19.81
C MET A 185 -1.79 -11.69 -18.82
N MET A 186 -2.67 -11.03 -18.05
CA MET A 186 -3.62 -11.68 -17.16
C MET A 186 -4.60 -12.56 -17.90
N SER A 187 -5.11 -12.12 -19.06
CA SER A 187 -5.94 -12.95 -19.94
C SER A 187 -5.20 -14.22 -20.38
N THR A 188 -3.92 -14.10 -20.75
CA THR A 188 -3.07 -15.24 -21.11
C THR A 188 -2.86 -16.18 -19.92
N ILE A 189 -2.55 -15.64 -18.73
CA ILE A 189 -2.38 -16.42 -17.50
C ILE A 189 -3.67 -17.16 -17.15
N ARG A 190 -4.81 -16.47 -17.18
CA ARG A 190 -6.14 -17.07 -16.94
C ARG A 190 -6.38 -18.21 -17.90
N ARG A 191 -6.15 -18.00 -19.19
CA ARG A 191 -6.31 -19.05 -20.21
C ARG A 191 -5.45 -20.27 -19.89
N VAL A 192 -4.15 -20.09 -19.63
CA VAL A 192 -3.23 -21.21 -19.33
C VAL A 192 -3.65 -21.93 -18.04
N CYS A 193 -3.92 -21.19 -16.96
CA CYS A 193 -4.29 -21.77 -15.67
C CYS A 193 -5.71 -22.34 -15.62
N SER A 194 -6.53 -22.04 -16.62
CA SER A 194 -7.87 -22.61 -16.79
C SER A 194 -7.87 -23.95 -17.52
N THR A 195 -6.75 -24.32 -18.14
CA THR A 195 -6.61 -25.61 -18.84
C THR A 195 -6.21 -26.74 -17.89
N GLY A 196 -6.66 -27.95 -18.21
CA GLY A 196 -6.23 -29.18 -17.55
C GLY A 196 -7.15 -29.65 -16.40
N ALA A 197 -6.55 -30.40 -15.47
CA ALA A 197 -7.28 -31.06 -14.39
C ALA A 197 -7.93 -30.05 -13.44
N ARG A 198 -9.21 -30.27 -13.15
CA ARG A 198 -10.00 -29.45 -12.23
C ARG A 198 -9.61 -29.71 -10.77
N VAL A 199 -9.74 -28.67 -9.95
CA VAL A 199 -9.46 -28.70 -8.51
C VAL A 199 -10.78 -28.86 -7.78
N ASN A 200 -10.89 -29.86 -6.90
CA ASN A 200 -12.03 -29.94 -5.98
C ASN A 200 -11.85 -28.91 -4.86
N VAL A 201 -12.71 -27.90 -4.81
CA VAL A 201 -12.75 -26.89 -3.74
C VAL A 201 -13.92 -27.12 -2.77
N GLY A 202 -14.77 -28.11 -3.06
CA GLY A 202 -15.85 -28.57 -2.19
C GLY A 202 -15.39 -29.64 -1.19
N THR A 203 -16.34 -30.31 -0.55
CA THR A 203 -16.05 -31.41 0.38
C THR A 203 -16.07 -32.76 -0.33
N SER A 204 -15.60 -33.83 0.32
CA SER A 204 -15.73 -35.18 -0.22
C SER A 204 -17.20 -35.60 -0.44
N ALA A 205 -18.11 -35.08 0.39
CA ALA A 205 -19.55 -35.35 0.29
C ALA A 205 -20.29 -34.45 -0.71
N SER A 206 -19.70 -33.30 -1.07
CA SER A 206 -20.25 -32.35 -2.04
C SER A 206 -19.10 -31.71 -2.83
N PRO A 207 -18.57 -32.44 -3.83
CA PRO A 207 -17.41 -31.99 -4.57
C PRO A 207 -17.77 -30.84 -5.52
N GLU A 208 -16.89 -29.86 -5.63
CA GLU A 208 -17.01 -28.74 -6.55
C GLU A 208 -15.71 -28.62 -7.34
N TYR A 209 -15.75 -28.99 -8.63
CA TYR A 209 -14.57 -29.02 -9.49
C TYR A 209 -14.46 -27.75 -10.33
N VAL A 210 -13.50 -26.89 -9.99
CA VAL A 210 -13.25 -25.61 -10.67
C VAL A 210 -11.87 -25.60 -11.34
N THR A 211 -11.57 -24.57 -12.14
CA THR A 211 -10.21 -24.46 -12.70
C THR A 211 -9.18 -24.14 -11.61
N TRP A 212 -7.90 -24.34 -11.90
CA TRP A 212 -6.84 -23.93 -10.98
C TRP A 212 -6.85 -22.42 -10.75
N TYR A 213 -7.11 -21.65 -11.83
CA TYR A 213 -7.23 -20.19 -11.75
C TYR A 213 -8.38 -19.77 -10.82
N ASP A 214 -9.56 -20.38 -10.98
CA ASP A 214 -10.71 -20.07 -10.15
C ASP A 214 -10.45 -20.41 -8.68
N ALA A 215 -9.85 -21.58 -8.42
CA ALA A 215 -9.58 -22.07 -7.07
C ALA A 215 -8.62 -21.16 -6.29
N TYR A 216 -7.55 -20.69 -6.94
CA TYR A 216 -6.41 -20.09 -6.25
C TYR A 216 -6.15 -18.62 -6.56
N ILE A 217 -6.86 -18.03 -7.54
CA ILE A 217 -6.73 -16.61 -7.91
C ILE A 217 -8.09 -15.90 -7.84
N ASP A 218 -9.06 -16.25 -8.70
CA ASP A 218 -10.31 -15.47 -8.81
C ASP A 218 -11.12 -15.49 -7.50
N ARG A 219 -11.36 -16.68 -6.92
CA ARG A 219 -12.13 -16.77 -5.66
C ARG A 219 -11.41 -16.12 -4.48
N PRO A 220 -10.10 -16.33 -4.25
CA PRO A 220 -9.40 -15.62 -3.18
C PRO A 220 -9.39 -14.10 -3.34
N LEU A 221 -9.19 -13.59 -4.57
CA LEU A 221 -9.28 -12.15 -4.84
C LEU A 221 -10.69 -11.60 -4.58
N GLY A 222 -11.73 -12.33 -4.98
CA GLY A 222 -13.13 -11.95 -4.74
C GLY A 222 -13.56 -11.99 -3.27
N ARG A 223 -12.75 -12.58 -2.37
CA ARG A 223 -12.97 -12.57 -0.91
C ARG A 223 -12.29 -11.41 -0.22
N ARG A 224 -11.49 -10.58 -0.91
CA ARG A 224 -10.86 -9.42 -0.29
C ARG A 224 -11.91 -8.35 0.02
N PRO A 225 -11.85 -7.72 1.21
CA PRO A 225 -12.71 -6.60 1.50
C PRO A 225 -12.44 -5.45 0.53
N ASP A 226 -13.50 -4.84 0.03
CA ASP A 226 -13.45 -3.66 -0.84
C ASP A 226 -13.77 -2.43 0.03
N THR A 227 -12.86 -1.45 0.07
CA THR A 227 -13.05 -0.20 0.83
C THR A 227 -14.15 0.67 0.25
N THR A 228 -14.60 0.41 -0.98
CA THR A 228 -15.65 1.18 -1.65
C THR A 228 -17.06 0.63 -1.41
N VAL A 229 -17.18 -0.62 -0.91
CA VAL A 229 -18.48 -1.25 -0.64
C VAL A 229 -18.83 -1.05 0.83
N THR A 230 -19.53 0.05 1.12
CA THR A 230 -20.31 0.16 2.37
C THR A 230 -21.48 -0.80 2.25
N SER A 231 -21.52 -1.86 3.08
CA SER A 231 -22.66 -2.77 3.11
C SER A 231 -23.88 -2.03 3.65
N LEU A 232 -24.79 -1.64 2.76
CA LEU A 232 -26.16 -1.28 3.12
C LEU A 232 -26.94 -2.57 3.34
N SER A 233 -26.87 -3.12 4.55
CA SER A 233 -27.85 -4.12 5.00
C SER A 233 -27.95 -4.11 6.52
N GLU A 234 -29.15 -3.73 6.94
CA GLU A 234 -29.67 -3.66 8.30
C GLU A 234 -29.69 -5.02 9.00
N ASP A 235 -29.72 -4.94 10.33
CA ASP A 235 -30.17 -5.94 11.30
C ASP A 235 -29.36 -7.25 11.46
N GLY A 236 -28.33 -7.13 12.31
CA GLY A 236 -28.06 -8.13 13.35
C GLY A 236 -27.06 -9.25 13.01
N ALA A 237 -25.79 -9.03 13.37
CA ALA A 237 -24.97 -9.92 14.23
C ALA A 237 -23.45 -9.66 14.11
N SER A 238 -22.89 -8.88 15.05
CA SER A 238 -21.64 -9.19 15.80
C SER A 238 -21.19 -7.93 16.58
N PRO A 239 -20.79 -8.04 17.86
CA PRO A 239 -20.59 -6.90 18.78
C PRO A 239 -19.21 -6.23 18.67
N TRP A 240 -18.67 -6.11 17.46
CA TRP A 240 -17.43 -5.38 17.21
C TRP A 240 -17.79 -4.16 16.37
N GLY A 241 -18.33 -3.16 17.09
CA GLY A 241 -18.91 -1.95 16.52
C GLY A 241 -17.90 -1.18 15.67
N CYS A 242 -18.11 -1.22 14.36
CA CYS A 242 -17.70 -0.16 13.45
C CYS A 242 -18.85 0.85 13.36
N ASP A 243 -19.19 1.50 14.48
CA ASP A 243 -20.15 2.60 14.44
C ASP A 243 -19.41 3.89 14.09
N HIS A 244 -19.83 4.45 12.95
CA HIS A 244 -19.78 5.85 12.57
C HIS A 244 -18.61 6.70 13.10
N VAL A 245 -17.67 6.99 12.21
CA VAL A 245 -17.03 8.31 12.22
C VAL A 245 -17.35 8.97 10.89
N ALA A 246 -18.33 9.88 10.90
CA ALA A 246 -18.36 10.94 9.91
C ALA A 246 -17.11 11.77 10.17
N ASP A 247 -16.04 11.50 9.42
CA ASP A 247 -14.75 12.11 9.69
C ASP A 247 -14.52 13.30 8.73
N PRO A 248 -14.77 14.54 9.16
CA PRO A 248 -14.27 15.71 8.44
C PRO A 248 -12.74 15.70 8.35
N SER A 249 -12.06 14.86 9.14
CA SER A 249 -10.61 14.65 9.08
C SER A 249 -10.14 13.76 7.93
N ALA A 250 -10.99 12.91 7.33
CA ALA A 250 -10.58 12.10 6.17
C ALA A 250 -10.27 13.01 4.97
N GLN A 251 -11.04 14.08 4.75
CA GLN A 251 -10.80 15.03 3.68
C GLN A 251 -9.54 15.88 3.94
N SER A 252 -9.23 16.20 5.20
CA SER A 252 -7.95 16.83 5.57
C SER A 252 -6.76 15.87 5.64
N ALA A 253 -6.99 14.57 5.84
CA ALA A 253 -5.97 13.53 5.84
C ALA A 253 -5.62 13.12 4.40
N PHE A 254 -6.58 13.14 3.49
CA PHE A 254 -6.32 13.10 2.04
C PHE A 254 -5.50 14.33 1.60
N ALA A 255 -5.86 15.54 2.04
CA ALA A 255 -5.07 16.74 1.77
C ALA A 255 -3.66 16.70 2.42
N ALA A 256 -3.51 16.12 3.61
CA ALA A 256 -2.22 16.02 4.31
C ALA A 256 -1.30 14.91 3.78
N VAL A 257 -1.86 13.87 3.15
CA VAL A 257 -1.10 12.82 2.44
C VAL A 257 -0.72 13.29 1.03
N GLU A 258 -1.58 14.06 0.34
CA GLU A 258 -1.21 14.80 -0.88
C GLU A 258 -0.07 15.81 -0.64
N LEU A 259 0.03 16.37 0.57
CA LEU A 259 1.10 17.30 0.97
C LEU A 259 2.44 16.64 1.36
N ARG A 260 2.45 15.32 1.62
CA ARG A 260 3.64 14.63 2.19
C ARG A 260 4.34 13.65 1.25
N ASP A 261 3.65 13.14 0.23
CA ASP A 261 4.19 12.22 -0.77
C ASP A 261 4.13 12.80 -2.21
N ALA A 262 3.98 14.12 -2.37
CA ALA A 262 4.19 14.75 -3.66
C ALA A 262 5.69 14.71 -4.02
N ASP A 263 6.06 13.78 -4.91
CA ASP A 263 6.91 14.16 -6.04
C ASP A 263 6.34 15.50 -6.54
N PRO A 264 7.09 16.61 -6.51
CA PRO A 264 6.50 17.93 -6.61
C PRO A 264 5.62 17.95 -7.86
N ASP A 265 4.33 18.21 -7.66
CA ASP A 265 3.33 18.37 -8.71
C ASP A 265 4.03 19.07 -9.89
N PRO A 266 4.02 18.53 -11.12
CA PRO A 266 4.71 19.16 -12.24
C PRO A 266 4.33 20.64 -12.37
N ASP A 267 3.11 21.02 -11.97
CA ASP A 267 2.68 22.41 -11.89
C ASP A 267 3.38 23.17 -10.72
N SER A 268 3.62 22.54 -9.58
CA SER A 268 4.42 23.10 -8.46
C SER A 268 5.91 23.24 -8.77
N VAL A 269 6.54 22.31 -9.51
CA VAL A 269 7.94 22.46 -9.98
C VAL A 269 8.04 23.61 -10.96
N VAL A 270 7.07 23.74 -11.87
CA VAL A 270 6.97 24.85 -12.82
C VAL A 270 6.79 26.17 -12.07
N ILE A 271 5.86 26.23 -11.11
CA ILE A 271 5.61 27.42 -10.29
C ILE A 271 6.85 27.77 -9.45
N ASP A 272 7.49 26.82 -8.79
CA ASP A 272 8.70 27.07 -7.99
C ASP A 272 9.88 27.50 -8.85
N THR A 273 10.06 26.92 -10.03
CA THR A 273 11.12 27.33 -10.98
C THR A 273 10.88 28.76 -11.46
N VAL A 274 9.64 29.11 -11.81
CA VAL A 274 9.25 30.46 -12.22
C VAL A 274 9.42 31.47 -11.07
N VAL A 275 8.90 31.16 -9.89
CA VAL A 275 8.95 32.03 -8.70
C VAL A 275 10.38 32.25 -8.23
N THR A 276 11.19 31.18 -8.17
CA THR A 276 12.60 31.26 -7.76
C THR A 276 13.38 32.13 -8.73
N ARG A 277 13.26 31.86 -10.05
CA ARG A 277 13.99 32.61 -11.06
C ARG A 277 13.61 34.09 -11.07
N LEU A 278 12.33 34.42 -10.93
CA LEU A 278 11.88 35.82 -10.95
C LEU A 278 12.12 36.57 -9.64
N SER A 279 12.30 35.85 -8.53
CA SER A 279 12.68 36.47 -7.24
C SER A 279 14.10 37.02 -7.22
N GLU A 280 14.98 36.49 -8.09
CA GLU A 280 16.39 36.89 -8.21
C GLU A 280 16.60 38.05 -9.20
N VAL A 281 15.53 38.47 -9.91
CA VAL A 281 15.59 39.42 -11.03
C VAL A 281 14.90 40.73 -10.66
N SER A 282 15.41 41.84 -11.19
CA SER A 282 14.86 43.17 -10.92
C SER A 282 13.44 43.29 -11.50
N PRO A 283 12.51 44.02 -10.83
CA PRO A 283 11.10 44.07 -11.25
C PRO A 283 10.88 44.46 -12.71
N ASP A 284 11.72 45.36 -13.23
CA ASP A 284 11.64 45.88 -14.61
C ASP A 284 12.04 44.83 -15.66
N GLU A 285 12.75 43.77 -15.27
CA GLU A 285 13.26 42.70 -16.15
C GLU A 285 12.44 41.40 -16.05
N ARG A 286 11.55 41.27 -15.06
CA ARG A 286 10.81 40.03 -14.77
C ARG A 286 9.92 39.56 -15.90
N GLU A 287 9.32 40.47 -16.66
CA GLU A 287 8.44 40.08 -17.76
C GLU A 287 9.23 39.43 -18.91
N ALA A 288 10.44 39.92 -19.20
CA ALA A 288 11.33 39.33 -20.19
C ALA A 288 11.85 37.95 -19.71
N ASP A 289 12.21 37.85 -18.43
CA ASP A 289 12.69 36.60 -17.84
C ASP A 289 11.57 35.55 -17.72
N LEU A 290 10.33 35.94 -17.42
CA LEU A 290 9.20 35.01 -17.40
C LEU A 290 8.99 34.36 -18.77
N ARG A 291 9.09 35.16 -19.85
CA ARG A 291 8.97 34.62 -21.22
C ARG A 291 10.07 33.60 -21.52
N SER A 292 11.30 33.89 -21.13
CA SER A 292 12.45 32.98 -21.29
C SER A 292 12.27 31.68 -20.50
N VAL A 293 11.80 31.76 -19.26
CA VAL A 293 11.55 30.59 -18.40
C VAL A 293 10.44 29.71 -18.95
N LEU A 294 9.34 30.28 -19.43
CA LEU A 294 8.23 29.51 -20.02
C LEU A 294 8.65 28.73 -21.27
N LEU A 295 9.53 29.29 -22.11
CA LEU A 295 10.10 28.59 -23.26
C LEU A 295 11.05 27.46 -22.82
N SER A 296 11.92 27.71 -21.85
CA SER A 296 12.84 26.70 -21.31
C SER A 296 12.09 25.52 -20.67
N LEU A 297 11.02 25.78 -19.94
CA LEU A 297 10.14 24.75 -19.37
C LEU A 297 9.43 23.94 -20.46
N ALA A 298 9.02 24.59 -21.55
CA ALA A 298 8.42 23.89 -22.69
C ALA A 298 9.43 23.01 -23.45
N ASP A 299 10.66 23.49 -23.65
CA ASP A 299 11.74 22.74 -24.29
C ASP A 299 12.20 21.55 -23.42
N GLY A 300 12.15 21.69 -22.09
CA GLY A 300 12.40 20.62 -21.12
C GLY A 300 11.24 19.63 -20.94
N GLY A 301 10.10 19.84 -21.62
CA GLY A 301 8.92 18.97 -21.53
C GLY A 301 8.06 19.14 -20.28
N PHE A 302 8.33 20.16 -19.45
CA PHE A 302 7.58 20.46 -18.23
C PHE A 302 6.29 21.25 -18.51
N LEU A 303 6.16 21.86 -19.69
CA LEU A 303 4.94 22.52 -20.15
C LEU A 303 4.67 22.14 -21.62
N PRO A 304 3.41 21.84 -22.04
CA PRO A 304 3.13 21.61 -23.45
C PRO A 304 3.45 22.85 -24.29
N ARG A 305 4.32 22.71 -25.30
CA ARG A 305 4.81 23.82 -26.13
C ARG A 305 3.72 24.73 -26.70
N ARG A 306 2.61 24.15 -27.17
CA ARG A 306 1.44 24.90 -27.65
C ARG A 306 0.81 25.81 -26.59
N ARG A 307 0.84 25.42 -25.32
CA ARG A 307 0.33 26.24 -24.22
C ARG A 307 1.28 27.39 -23.89
N ALA A 308 2.59 27.14 -23.91
CA ALA A 308 3.59 28.21 -23.75
C ALA A 308 3.44 29.26 -24.85
N GLU A 309 3.36 28.83 -26.12
CA GLU A 309 3.18 29.74 -27.28
C GLU A 309 1.85 30.51 -27.21
N SER A 310 0.77 29.87 -26.77
CA SER A 310 -0.54 30.53 -26.58
C SER A 310 -0.50 31.59 -25.49
N LEU A 311 0.17 31.33 -24.36
CA LEU A 311 0.28 32.28 -23.26
C LEU A 311 1.20 33.46 -23.62
N LEU A 312 2.32 33.19 -24.31
CA LEU A 312 3.23 34.25 -24.78
C LEU A 312 2.59 35.19 -25.82
N SER A 313 1.55 34.72 -26.50
CA SER A 313 0.79 35.50 -27.49
C SER A 313 -0.40 36.24 -26.89
N ASP A 314 -0.69 36.06 -25.60
CA ASP A 314 -1.80 36.67 -24.87
C ASP A 314 -1.28 37.63 -23.78
N PRO A 315 -1.25 38.95 -24.04
CA PRO A 315 -0.72 39.94 -23.10
C PRO A 315 -1.48 40.00 -21.77
N ASP A 316 -2.80 39.81 -21.81
CA ASP A 316 -3.65 39.89 -20.63
C ASP A 316 -3.45 38.64 -19.76
N GLY A 317 -3.37 37.46 -20.39
CA GLY A 317 -3.03 36.21 -19.70
C GLY A 317 -1.64 36.25 -19.06
N MET A 318 -0.64 36.85 -19.72
CA MET A 318 0.69 37.05 -19.15
C MET A 318 0.70 38.03 -17.95
N GLY A 319 -0.11 39.09 -18.01
CA GLY A 319 -0.30 40.03 -16.91
C GLY A 319 -0.86 39.37 -15.65
N ASP A 320 -1.87 38.50 -15.83
CA ASP A 320 -2.48 37.74 -14.73
C ASP A 320 -1.49 36.76 -14.08
N VAL A 321 -0.67 36.08 -14.87
CA VAL A 321 0.37 35.18 -14.35
C VAL A 321 1.43 35.97 -13.58
N MET A 322 1.90 37.09 -14.12
CA MET A 322 2.86 37.97 -13.44
C MET A 322 2.32 38.49 -12.10
N SER A 323 1.06 38.92 -12.05
CA SER A 323 0.43 39.40 -10.82
C SER A 323 0.36 38.31 -9.74
N ARG A 324 -0.02 37.09 -10.13
CA ARG A 324 -0.07 35.94 -9.21
C ARG A 324 1.31 35.52 -8.71
N VAL A 325 2.32 35.51 -9.57
CA VAL A 325 3.70 35.19 -9.18
C VAL A 325 4.22 36.23 -8.20
N GLN A 326 3.97 37.52 -8.43
CA GLN A 326 4.39 38.60 -7.53
C GLN A 326 3.77 38.44 -6.14
N ALA A 327 2.47 38.14 -6.06
CA ALA A 327 1.78 37.88 -4.79
C ALA A 327 2.39 36.69 -4.02
N VAL A 328 2.85 35.65 -4.73
CA VAL A 328 3.52 34.49 -4.12
C VAL A 328 4.93 34.84 -3.62
N ILE A 329 5.70 35.63 -4.37
CA ILE A 329 7.03 36.11 -3.95
C ILE A 329 6.91 36.93 -2.67
N GLU A 330 5.96 37.86 -2.61
CA GLU A 330 5.73 38.71 -1.43
C GLU A 330 5.27 37.89 -0.20
N ALA A 331 4.39 36.92 -0.39
CA ALA A 331 3.94 36.03 0.67
C ALA A 331 5.07 35.14 1.24
N ARG A 332 6.06 34.76 0.41
CA ARG A 332 7.24 33.99 0.84
C ARG A 332 8.24 34.87 1.60
N GLY A 333 8.47 36.11 1.16
CA GLY A 333 9.34 37.06 1.86
C GLY A 333 8.84 37.46 3.25
N GLY A 334 7.53 37.49 3.48
CA GLY A 334 6.93 37.87 4.77
C GLY A 334 7.07 36.84 5.91
N ARG A 335 7.39 35.57 5.62
CA ARG A 335 7.53 34.50 6.64
C ARG A 335 8.89 34.47 7.33
N VAL A 336 9.91 35.13 6.80
CA VAL A 336 11.28 35.11 7.35
C VAL A 336 11.47 36.12 8.50
N ASN A 337 10.61 37.14 8.63
CA ASN A 337 10.75 38.22 9.62
C ASN A 337 9.91 38.06 10.91
N ARG A 338 9.43 36.86 11.25
CA ARG A 338 8.74 36.57 12.52
C ARG A 338 9.30 35.33 13.24
N GLY A 339 10.62 35.22 13.28
CA GLY A 339 11.36 34.27 14.11
C GLY A 339 12.27 35.01 15.07
#